data_AF-A0A415VEL6-F1
#
_entry.id   AF-A0A415VEL6-F1
#
_cell.length_a   1.000
_cell.length_b   1.000
_cell.length_c   1.000
_cell.angle_alpha   90.00
_cell.angle_beta   90.00
_cell.angle_gamma   90.00
#
_symmetry.space_group_name_H-M   'P 1'
#
loop_
_entity.id
_entity.type
_entity.pdbx_description
1 polymer ?
#
loop_
_entity_poly.entity_id
_entity_poly.type
_entity_poly.pdbx_seq_one_letter_code
_entity_poly.pdbx_strand_id
1 'polypeptide(L)'
;MTKEEARIFYPILQAFAEGKVIETRTDPSTLKRKDTPNDWTEMKEIEYWNNTEYRIKQEVKFRPFANAEECWQEMLKHQPFGWIHVTDDNLYHNIIMLAPELGCHEAYIRIGNCTVRGLEETFRIATFADGQPFGVKIEEG
;
A
#
# COMPACT_ATOMS: atom_id res chain seq x y z
N MET A 1 -29.12 -1.24 -17.53
CA MET A 1 -27.88 -1.14 -18.31
C MET A 1 -28.19 -0.94 -19.78
N THR A 2 -27.78 0.18 -20.36
CA THR A 2 -27.74 0.49 -21.80
C THR A 2 -26.51 -0.15 -22.46
N LYS A 3 -26.43 -0.15 -23.80
CA LYS A 3 -25.24 -0.68 -24.50
C LYS A 3 -23.94 0.06 -24.14
N GLU A 4 -24.02 1.37 -23.92
CA GLU A 4 -22.85 2.17 -23.56
C GLU A 4 -22.42 1.91 -22.11
N GLU A 5 -23.38 1.81 -21.19
CA GLU A 5 -23.10 1.40 -19.80
C GLU A 5 -22.46 0.00 -19.75
N ALA A 6 -22.93 -0.93 -20.58
CA ALA A 6 -22.32 -2.25 -20.70
C ALA A 6 -20.88 -2.20 -21.20
N ARG A 7 -20.58 -1.33 -22.18
CA ARG A 7 -19.23 -1.14 -22.72
C ARG A 7 -18.27 -0.61 -21.67
N ILE A 8 -18.73 0.30 -20.80
CA ILE A 8 -17.94 0.87 -19.70
C ILE A 8 -17.75 -0.14 -18.57
N PHE A 9 -18.78 -0.93 -18.25
CA PHE A 9 -18.72 -1.92 -17.17
C PHE A 9 -17.97 -3.20 -17.56
N TYR A 10 -17.96 -3.58 -18.84
CA TYR A 10 -17.35 -4.82 -19.31
C TYR A 10 -15.87 -5.01 -18.89
N PRO A 11 -14.97 -4.01 -18.99
CA PRO A 11 -13.60 -4.12 -18.48
C PRO A 11 -13.51 -4.44 -16.98
N ILE A 12 -14.44 -3.93 -16.16
CA ILE A 12 -14.50 -4.20 -14.72
C ILE A 12 -14.90 -5.65 -14.48
N LEU A 13 -15.91 -6.14 -15.21
CA LEU A 13 -16.35 -7.52 -15.14
C LEU A 13 -15.23 -8.49 -15.58
N GLN A 14 -14.49 -8.15 -16.64
CA GLN A 14 -13.33 -8.93 -17.07
C GLN A 14 -12.24 -8.96 -16.00
N ALA A 15 -11.89 -7.82 -15.41
CA ALA A 15 -10.89 -7.73 -14.35
C ALA A 15 -11.29 -8.55 -13.10
N PHE A 16 -12.57 -8.53 -12.74
CA PHE A 16 -13.11 -9.36 -11.66
C PHE A 16 -12.96 -10.86 -11.98
N ALA A 17 -13.28 -11.28 -13.20
CA ALA A 17 -13.11 -12.66 -13.65
C ALA A 17 -11.63 -13.11 -13.67
N GLU A 18 -10.70 -12.18 -13.87
CA GLU A 18 -9.24 -12.39 -13.76
C GLU A 18 -8.74 -12.41 -12.30
N GLY A 19 -9.63 -12.23 -11.32
CA GLY A 19 -9.29 -12.24 -9.88
C GLY A 19 -8.72 -10.93 -9.35
N LYS A 20 -8.82 -9.82 -10.10
CA LYS A 20 -8.40 -8.50 -9.63
C LYS A 20 -9.41 -7.96 -8.61
N VAL A 21 -8.91 -7.23 -7.61
CA VAL A 21 -9.75 -6.57 -6.62
C VAL A 21 -10.46 -5.39 -7.28
N ILE A 22 -11.78 -5.33 -7.15
CA ILE A 22 -12.60 -4.22 -7.62
C ILE A 22 -12.98 -3.36 -6.42
N GLU A 23 -12.88 -2.05 -6.58
CA GLU A 23 -13.37 -1.07 -5.62
C GLU A 23 -14.55 -0.30 -6.20
N THR A 24 -15.46 0.08 -5.31
CA THR A 24 -16.66 0.86 -5.64
C THR A 24 -16.80 2.04 -4.69
N ARG A 25 -17.48 3.07 -5.16
CA ARG A 25 -17.98 4.17 -4.33
C ARG A 25 -19.27 4.71 -4.92
N THR A 26 -20.05 5.45 -4.13
CA THR A 26 -21.22 6.14 -4.68
C THR A 26 -20.77 7.19 -5.68
N ASP A 27 -21.47 7.36 -6.80
CA ASP A 27 -21.21 8.43 -7.75
C ASP A 27 -21.31 9.79 -7.02
N PRO A 28 -20.22 10.58 -6.93
CA PRO A 28 -20.21 11.84 -6.20
C PRO A 28 -21.26 12.84 -6.69
N SER A 29 -21.66 12.77 -7.97
CA SER A 29 -22.71 13.62 -8.54
C SER A 29 -24.11 13.31 -7.99
N THR A 30 -24.30 12.11 -7.45
CA THR A 30 -25.57 11.65 -6.86
C THR A 30 -25.65 11.87 -5.35
N LEU A 31 -24.57 12.30 -4.70
CA LEU A 31 -24.54 12.57 -3.27
C LEU A 31 -25.41 13.78 -2.91
N LYS A 32 -26.32 13.59 -1.94
CA LYS A 32 -27.19 14.66 -1.44
C LYS A 32 -26.43 15.76 -0.70
N ARG A 33 -25.28 15.41 -0.09
CA ARG A 33 -24.38 16.37 0.55
C ARG A 33 -22.94 16.08 0.18
N LYS A 34 -22.20 17.12 -0.22
CA LYS A 34 -20.82 17.01 -0.69
C LYS A 34 -19.81 16.63 0.41
N ASP A 35 -20.20 16.78 1.68
CA ASP A 35 -19.42 16.40 2.86
C ASP A 35 -19.65 14.95 3.30
N THR A 36 -20.49 14.19 2.60
CA THR A 36 -20.70 12.77 2.90
C THR A 36 -19.41 12.00 2.59
N PRO A 37 -18.82 11.26 3.55
CA PRO A 37 -17.68 10.38 3.28
C PRO A 37 -18.02 9.39 2.16
N ASN A 38 -17.13 9.25 1.18
CA ASN A 38 -17.38 8.48 -0.04
C ASN A 38 -16.08 7.85 -0.56
N ASP A 39 -15.41 7.14 0.34
CA ASP A 39 -14.17 6.43 0.05
C ASP A 39 -14.42 5.16 -0.78
N TRP A 40 -13.39 4.75 -1.51
CA TRP A 40 -13.40 3.50 -2.27
C TRP A 40 -13.45 2.30 -1.33
N THR A 41 -14.36 1.37 -1.60
CA THR A 41 -14.55 0.15 -0.81
C THR A 41 -14.46 -1.08 -1.70
N GLU A 42 -13.77 -2.13 -1.25
CA GLU A 42 -13.65 -3.38 -1.98
C GLU A 42 -15.01 -4.08 -2.17
N MET A 43 -15.28 -4.52 -3.38
CA MET A 43 -16.50 -5.24 -3.75
C MET A 43 -16.18 -6.74 -3.90
N LYS A 44 -16.73 -7.56 -3.00
CA LYS A 44 -16.49 -9.02 -2.99
C LYS A 44 -17.33 -9.79 -4.01
N GLU A 45 -18.51 -9.28 -4.32
CA GLU A 45 -19.43 -9.85 -5.30
C GLU A 45 -19.78 -8.75 -6.29
N ILE A 46 -19.66 -9.01 -7.60
CA ILE A 46 -19.85 -7.99 -8.62
C ILE A 46 -21.34 -7.80 -8.95
N GLU A 47 -21.84 -6.59 -8.73
CA GLU A 47 -23.19 -6.17 -9.10
C GLU A 47 -23.12 -4.79 -9.80
N TYR A 48 -24.01 -4.58 -10.77
CA TYR A 48 -24.10 -3.30 -11.48
C TYR A 48 -25.16 -2.39 -10.83
N TRP A 49 -24.75 -1.19 -10.42
CA TRP A 49 -25.55 -0.15 -9.80
C TRP A 49 -25.38 1.16 -10.56
N ASN A 50 -26.50 1.79 -10.95
CA ASN A 50 -26.48 3.01 -11.79
C ASN A 50 -25.84 4.23 -11.11
N ASN A 51 -25.78 4.27 -9.79
CA ASN A 51 -25.27 5.38 -8.99
C ASN A 51 -23.91 5.06 -8.35
N THR A 52 -23.14 4.16 -8.96
CA THR A 52 -21.88 3.65 -8.41
C THR A 52 -20.78 3.78 -9.45
N GLU A 53 -19.64 4.29 -9.00
CA GLU A 53 -18.40 4.24 -9.78
C GLU A 53 -17.63 2.97 -9.44
N TYR A 54 -17.01 2.39 -10.46
CA TYR A 54 -16.21 1.17 -10.35
C TYR A 54 -14.79 1.46 -10.79
N ARG A 55 -13.83 0.88 -10.08
CA ARG A 55 -12.44 0.82 -10.55
C ARG A 55 -11.81 -0.51 -10.18
N ILE A 56 -10.81 -0.90 -10.96
CA ILE A 56 -9.85 -1.91 -10.53
C ILE A 56 -9.01 -1.26 -9.44
N LYS A 57 -8.87 -1.91 -8.28
CA LYS A 57 -7.99 -1.44 -7.22
C LYS A 57 -6.59 -1.27 -7.80
N GLN A 58 -6.06 -0.06 -7.70
CA GLN A 58 -4.69 0.19 -8.14
C GLN A 58 -3.76 -0.61 -7.21
N GLU A 59 -2.98 -1.52 -7.78
CA GLU A 59 -1.92 -2.18 -7.05
C GLU A 59 -0.89 -1.14 -6.65
N VAL A 60 -0.85 -0.81 -5.37
CA VAL A 60 0.20 0.05 -4.85
C VAL A 60 1.47 -0.76 -4.82
N LYS A 61 2.37 -0.50 -5.77
CA LYS A 61 3.69 -1.10 -5.80
C LYS A 61 4.62 -0.34 -4.87
N PHE A 62 5.47 -1.08 -4.17
CA PHE A 62 6.51 -0.52 -3.33
C PHE A 62 7.86 -1.01 -3.81
N ARG A 63 8.90 -0.24 -3.52
CA ARG A 63 10.30 -0.62 -3.72
C ARG A 63 11.10 -0.43 -2.42
N PRO A 64 12.25 -1.10 -2.27
CA PRO A 64 13.16 -0.80 -1.18
C PRO A 64 13.68 0.64 -1.26
N PHE A 65 14.20 1.12 -0.13
CA PHE A 65 14.84 2.43 -0.02
C PHE A 65 16.16 2.47 -0.78
N ALA A 66 16.43 3.58 -1.45
CA ALA A 66 17.67 3.81 -2.19
C ALA A 66 18.86 4.10 -1.26
N ASN A 67 18.62 4.63 -0.07
CA ASN A 67 19.64 4.92 0.93
C ASN A 67 19.01 5.19 2.32
N ALA A 68 19.86 5.40 3.32
CA ALA A 68 19.43 5.70 4.69
C ALA A 68 18.62 7.00 4.82
N GLU A 69 18.91 8.04 4.03
CA GLU A 69 18.16 9.30 4.11
C GLU A 69 16.71 9.11 3.63
N GLU A 70 16.50 8.40 2.52
CA GLU A 70 15.16 8.07 2.03
C GLU A 70 14.37 7.24 3.04
N CYS A 71 15.02 6.25 3.67
CA CYS A 71 14.42 5.45 4.74
C CYS A 71 14.02 6.32 5.93
N TRP A 72 14.87 7.26 6.34
CA TRP A 72 14.58 8.16 7.46
C TRP A 72 13.38 9.07 7.17
N GLN A 73 13.35 9.69 5.98
CA GLN A 73 12.26 10.58 5.57
C GLN A 73 10.93 9.84 5.45
N GLU A 74 10.92 8.59 4.95
CA GLU A 74 9.70 7.79 4.90
C GLU A 74 9.23 7.41 6.31
N MET A 75 10.13 6.94 7.19
CA MET A 75 9.79 6.57 8.57
C MET A 75 9.10 7.69 9.36
N LEU A 76 9.42 8.96 9.10
CA LEU A 76 8.77 10.11 9.75
C LEU A 76 7.27 10.22 9.45
N LYS A 77 6.78 9.55 8.39
CA LYS A 77 5.37 9.52 8.00
C LYS A 77 4.56 8.45 8.73
N HIS A 78 5.24 7.48 9.35
CA HIS A 78 4.61 6.30 9.96
C HIS A 78 4.54 6.39 11.48
N GLN A 79 3.53 5.75 12.07
CA GLN A 79 3.34 5.70 13.52
C GLN A 79 3.10 4.27 14.03
N PRO A 80 3.71 3.87 15.16
CA PRO A 80 4.71 4.61 15.92
C PRO A 80 6.08 4.70 15.20
N PHE A 81 6.74 5.85 15.33
CA PHE A 81 8.03 6.13 14.67
C PHE A 81 9.08 5.06 14.98
N GLY A 82 9.75 4.56 13.92
CA GLY A 82 10.83 3.59 14.02
C GLY A 82 10.40 2.17 14.41
N TRP A 83 9.10 1.86 14.44
CA TRP A 83 8.61 0.50 14.68
C TRP A 83 8.21 -0.18 13.38
N ILE A 84 8.60 -1.45 13.29
CA ILE A 84 8.28 -2.34 12.18
C ILE A 84 7.69 -3.64 12.72
N HIS A 85 6.91 -4.31 11.89
CA HIS A 85 6.41 -5.66 12.12
C HIS A 85 7.12 -6.60 11.16
N VAL A 86 7.83 -7.60 11.70
CA VAL A 86 8.55 -8.60 10.90
C VAL A 86 7.64 -9.81 10.73
N THR A 87 7.39 -10.22 9.48
CA THR A 87 6.39 -11.24 9.17
C THR A 87 6.84 -12.65 9.54
N ASP A 88 8.14 -12.92 9.48
CA ASP A 88 8.70 -14.26 9.73
C ASP A 88 8.53 -14.71 11.18
N ASP A 89 8.71 -13.79 12.13
CA ASP A 89 8.56 -14.07 13.57
C ASP A 89 7.26 -13.50 14.16
N ASN A 90 6.51 -12.72 13.35
CA ASN A 90 5.27 -12.04 13.73
C ASN A 90 5.45 -11.12 14.96
N LEU A 91 6.61 -10.47 15.09
CA LEU A 91 6.93 -9.58 16.20
C LEU A 91 7.08 -8.12 15.74
N TYR A 92 6.76 -7.22 16.67
CA TYR A 92 7.09 -5.80 16.52
C TYR A 92 8.49 -5.54 17.05
N HIS A 93 9.29 -4.89 16.23
CA HIS A 93 10.64 -4.51 16.58
C HIS A 93 10.85 -3.02 16.39
N ASN A 94 11.71 -2.44 17.23
CA ASN A 94 12.15 -1.07 17.06
C ASN A 94 13.48 -1.04 16.30
N ILE A 95 13.56 -0.11 15.34
CA ILE A 95 14.78 0.27 14.64
C ILE A 95 15.58 1.15 15.58
N ILE A 96 16.63 0.59 16.16
CA ILE A 96 17.48 1.31 17.13
C ILE A 96 18.71 1.95 16.48
N MET A 97 18.94 1.67 15.20
CA MET A 97 20.01 2.27 14.40
C MET A 97 19.67 2.18 12.93
N LEU A 98 19.91 3.27 12.20
CA LEU A 98 19.92 3.33 10.75
C LEU A 98 21.29 3.91 10.34
N ALA A 99 22.05 3.13 9.58
CA ALA A 99 23.40 3.51 9.16
C ALA A 99 23.47 3.60 7.62
N PRO A 100 24.18 4.61 7.08
CA PRO A 100 24.47 4.66 5.65
C PRO A 100 25.48 3.57 5.28
N GLU A 101 25.82 3.48 3.99
CA GLU A 101 26.81 2.58 3.38
C GLU A 101 28.26 2.86 3.87
N LEU A 102 28.52 2.71 5.17
CA LEU A 102 29.85 2.88 5.77
C LEU A 102 30.58 1.54 5.75
N GLY A 103 31.04 1.13 4.57
CA GLY A 103 31.81 -0.12 4.37
C GLY A 103 30.94 -1.38 4.19
N CYS A 104 29.62 -1.23 4.15
CA CYS A 104 28.67 -2.25 3.71
C CYS A 104 28.19 -1.95 2.28
N HIS A 105 27.74 -2.97 1.54
CA HIS A 105 27.29 -2.82 0.15
C HIS A 105 25.94 -2.08 0.03
N GLU A 106 25.20 -1.93 1.13
CA GLU A 106 23.93 -1.19 1.21
C GLU A 106 23.77 -0.58 2.61
N ALA A 107 22.88 0.41 2.74
CA ALA A 107 22.45 0.93 4.03
C ALA A 107 21.74 -0.17 4.85
N TYR A 108 21.84 -0.09 6.17
CA TYR A 108 21.35 -1.15 7.05
C TYR A 108 20.70 -0.60 8.31
N ILE A 109 19.83 -1.41 8.89
CA ILE A 109 19.16 -1.15 10.16
C ILE A 109 19.54 -2.18 11.20
N ARG A 110 19.51 -1.79 12.47
CA ARG A 110 19.53 -2.72 13.59
C ARG A 110 18.13 -2.83 14.19
N ILE A 111 17.64 -4.06 14.24
CA ILE A 111 16.32 -4.43 14.72
C ILE A 111 16.46 -5.06 16.11
N GLY A 112 15.89 -4.42 17.14
CA GLY A 112 15.98 -4.90 18.52
C GLY A 112 17.43 -5.12 18.98
N ASN A 113 17.68 -6.14 19.80
CA ASN A 113 18.98 -6.29 20.47
C ASN A 113 20.08 -7.01 19.65
N CYS A 114 19.81 -7.58 18.47
CA CYS A 114 20.81 -8.48 17.87
C CYS A 114 20.98 -8.40 16.35
N THR A 115 19.95 -8.05 15.57
CA THR A 115 19.98 -8.33 14.13
C THR A 115 20.26 -7.07 13.32
N VAL A 116 21.33 -7.09 12.53
CA VAL A 116 21.62 -6.09 11.50
C VAL A 116 21.13 -6.63 10.16
N ARG A 117 20.35 -5.83 9.42
CA ARG A 117 19.82 -6.19 8.10
C ARG A 117 19.92 -5.06 7.11
N GLY A 118 20.10 -5.40 5.85
CA GLY A 118 20.02 -4.44 4.73
C GLY A 118 18.60 -3.90 4.54
N LEU A 119 18.48 -2.74 3.89
CA LEU A 119 17.18 -2.16 3.57
C LEU A 119 16.40 -3.01 2.56
N GLU A 120 17.07 -3.63 1.58
CA GLU A 120 16.39 -4.51 0.63
C GLU A 120 15.82 -5.77 1.29
N GLU A 121 16.60 -6.39 2.17
CA GLU A 121 16.14 -7.56 2.92
C GLU A 121 14.95 -7.21 3.81
N THR A 122 15.04 -6.09 4.56
CA THR A 122 13.97 -5.65 5.46
C THR A 122 12.68 -5.36 4.69
N PHE A 123 12.76 -4.73 3.51
CA PHE A 123 11.60 -4.47 2.66
C PHE A 123 10.81 -5.75 2.31
N ARG A 124 11.48 -6.89 2.18
CA ARG A 124 10.82 -8.16 1.81
C ARG A 124 10.12 -8.86 2.97
N ILE A 125 10.54 -8.60 4.20
CA ILE A 125 10.11 -9.36 5.39
C ILE A 125 9.42 -8.51 6.44
N ALA A 126 9.26 -7.21 6.21
CA ALA A 126 8.71 -6.31 7.21
C ALA A 126 7.73 -5.28 6.63
N THR A 127 6.82 -4.85 7.48
CA THR A 127 5.95 -3.69 7.29
C THR A 127 6.25 -2.64 8.37
N PHE A 128 5.86 -1.40 8.13
CA PHE A 128 5.71 -0.44 9.20
C PHE A 128 4.63 -0.88 10.18
N ALA A 129 4.71 -0.41 11.42
CA ALA A 129 3.76 -0.80 12.46
C ALA A 129 2.30 -0.37 12.19
N ASP A 130 2.07 0.59 11.28
CA ASP A 130 0.74 0.97 10.78
C ASP A 130 0.21 0.07 9.64
N GLY A 131 0.97 -0.95 9.26
CA GLY A 131 0.59 -1.96 8.27
C GLY A 131 1.00 -1.66 6.83
N GLN A 132 1.62 -0.50 6.55
CA GLN A 132 2.16 -0.22 5.22
C GLN A 132 3.46 -1.01 4.97
N PRO A 133 3.75 -1.48 3.74
CA PRO A 133 5.02 -2.11 3.42
C PRO A 133 6.24 -1.25 3.78
N PHE A 134 7.33 -1.86 4.25
CA PHE A 134 8.55 -1.15 4.64
C PHE A 134 9.34 -0.68 3.41
N GLY A 135 8.88 0.35 2.72
CA GLY A 135 9.49 0.84 1.49
C GLY A 135 8.84 2.12 0.97
N VAL A 136 9.23 2.53 -0.23
CA VAL A 136 8.66 3.72 -0.89
C VAL A 136 7.60 3.28 -1.88
N LYS A 137 6.43 3.90 -1.80
CA LYS A 137 5.37 3.75 -2.79
C LYS A 137 5.85 4.27 -4.16
N ILE A 138 5.71 3.44 -5.19
CA ILE A 138 5.94 3.83 -6.57
C ILE A 138 4.67 4.54 -7.05
N GLU A 139 4.77 5.83 -7.33
CA GLU A 139 3.70 6.55 -8.03
C GLU A 139 3.76 6.13 -9.51
N GLU A 140 2.68 5.55 -10.03
CA GLU A 140 2.53 5.35 -11.48
C GLU A 140 2.31 6.74 -12.09
N GLY A 141 3.32 7.22 -12.85
CA GLY A 141 3.31 8.51 -13.53
C GLY A 141 2.47 8.54 -14.80
#